data_AF-A0A965S0N9-F1
#
_entry.id   AF-A0A965S0N9-F1
#
_cell.length_a   1.000
_cell.length_b   1.000
_cell.length_c   1.000
_cell.angle_alpha   90.00
_cell.angle_beta   90.00
_cell.angle_gamma   90.00
#
_symmetry.space_group_name_H-M   'P 1'
#
loop_
_entity.id
_entity.type
_entity.pdbx_description
1 polymer ?
#
loop_
_entity_poly.entity_id
_entity_poly.type
_entity_poly.pdbx_seq_one_letter_code
_entity_poly.pdbx_strand_id
1 'polypeptide(L)'
;MINKNYEIDYSDWFDEGGYCQVYPIKNHKDLVFKEFRSKNKANEAYTLQKKLAKFDLAPKIIDKVCKLNFAKEDGVIFYDSSDWGYITEYAKTCQANTIISKQDIQNLVENIAEKTGLKFWDCHWYNVGLVLRKQKKKLVCIDTGKESFSGTANAWGNGNPGPKCNYCLKYKCKCKD
;
A
#
# COMPACT_ATOMS: atom_id res chain seq x y z
N MET A 1 -9.82 5.55 19.91
CA MET A 1 -8.54 5.74 20.61
C MET A 1 -7.72 6.67 19.73
N ILE A 2 -7.38 7.84 20.26
CA ILE A 2 -6.53 8.81 19.56
C ILE A 2 -5.10 8.57 20.03
N ASN A 3 -4.17 8.45 19.09
CA ASN A 3 -2.75 8.37 19.39
C ASN A 3 -2.19 9.78 19.54
N LYS A 4 -1.50 10.05 20.64
CA LYS A 4 -0.94 11.38 20.96
C LYS A 4 0.56 11.49 20.64
N ASN A 5 1.18 10.40 20.18
CA ASN A 5 2.61 10.36 19.88
C ASN A 5 2.92 10.86 18.46
N TYR A 6 1.91 10.92 17.59
CA TYR A 6 2.05 11.26 16.18
C TYR A 6 0.95 12.23 15.74
N GLU A 7 1.30 13.12 14.82
CA GLU A 7 0.39 14.06 14.17
C GLU A 7 0.53 13.92 12.65
N ILE A 8 -0.57 14.07 11.93
CA ILE A 8 -0.58 14.15 10.47
C ILE A 8 0.01 15.49 10.04
N ASP A 9 0.96 15.45 9.11
CA ASP A 9 1.43 16.64 8.40
C ASP A 9 0.55 16.87 7.17
N TYR A 10 -0.18 17.98 7.14
CA TYR A 10 -1.10 18.27 6.02
C TYR A 10 -0.48 19.27 5.02
N SER A 11 0.64 19.92 5.38
CA SER A 11 1.33 20.90 4.55
C SER A 11 2.12 20.33 3.38
N ASP A 12 2.60 19.08 3.49
CA ASP A 12 3.59 18.53 2.57
C ASP A 12 2.92 17.94 1.32
N TRP A 13 2.20 16.83 1.50
CA TRP A 13 1.44 16.15 0.45
C TRP A 13 0.46 15.17 1.08
N PHE A 14 -0.50 14.69 0.31
CA PHE A 14 -1.26 13.48 0.63
C PHE A 14 -1.55 12.73 -0.67
N ASP A 15 -1.81 11.43 -0.57
CA ASP A 15 -2.20 10.59 -1.72
C ASP A 15 -3.55 9.94 -1.43
N GLU A 16 -4.38 9.83 -2.46
CA GLU A 16 -5.72 9.26 -2.36
C GLU A 16 -5.88 8.12 -3.36
N GLY A 17 -6.01 6.90 -2.84
CA GLY A 17 -6.54 5.77 -3.59
C GLY A 17 -8.03 5.62 -3.33
N GLY A 18 -8.75 4.89 -4.20
CA GLY A 18 -10.20 4.70 -4.08
C GLY A 18 -10.68 4.12 -2.73
N TYR A 19 -9.78 3.56 -1.92
CA TYR A 19 -10.09 2.93 -0.64
C TYR A 19 -9.34 3.46 0.58
N CYS A 20 -8.27 4.23 0.38
CA CYS A 20 -7.34 4.67 1.43
C CYS A 20 -6.80 6.06 1.11
N GLN A 21 -6.77 6.94 2.10
CA GLN A 21 -6.00 8.18 2.06
C GLN A 21 -4.68 7.97 2.79
N VAL A 22 -3.59 8.56 2.29
CA VAL A 22 -2.25 8.41 2.84
C VAL A 22 -1.71 9.78 3.19
N TYR A 23 -1.37 9.96 4.45
CA TYR A 23 -0.83 11.21 4.97
C TYR A 23 0.59 11.02 5.49
N PRO A 24 1.50 11.98 5.27
CA PRO A 24 2.78 12.01 5.94
C PRO A 24 2.61 12.27 7.44
N ILE A 25 3.57 11.79 8.22
CA ILE A 25 3.62 12.02 9.66
C ILE A 25 4.61 13.16 9.94
N LYS A 26 4.18 14.16 10.70
CA LYS A 26 5.00 15.33 11.03
C LYS A 26 6.31 14.92 11.70
N ASN A 27 7.42 15.46 11.22
CA ASN A 27 8.79 15.13 11.66
C ASN A 27 9.26 13.68 11.38
N HIS A 28 8.51 12.89 10.60
CA HIS A 28 8.85 11.49 10.30
C HIS A 28 8.75 11.20 8.79
N LYS A 29 9.81 11.50 8.04
CA LYS A 29 9.84 11.40 6.56
C LYS A 29 9.70 9.98 6.01
N ASP A 30 9.93 8.98 6.85
CA ASP A 30 9.88 7.56 6.53
C ASP A 30 8.58 6.90 6.98
N LEU A 31 7.63 7.65 7.55
CA LEU A 31 6.36 7.15 8.05
C LEU A 31 5.18 7.82 7.37
N VAL A 32 4.10 7.05 7.20
CA VAL A 32 2.80 7.55 6.75
C VAL A 32 1.67 6.98 7.58
N PHE A 33 0.59 7.73 7.68
CA PHE A 33 -0.70 7.28 8.19
C PHE A 33 -1.58 6.86 7.02
N LYS A 34 -2.04 5.60 7.04
CA LYS A 34 -3.04 5.09 6.11
C LYS A 34 -4.42 5.21 6.74
N GLU A 35 -5.21 6.16 6.27
CA GLU A 35 -6.56 6.44 6.73
C GLU A 35 -7.62 5.72 5.89
N PHE A 36 -8.65 5.21 6.57
CA PHE A 36 -9.79 4.53 5.98
C PHE A 36 -11.10 5.08 6.57
N ARG A 37 -12.13 5.16 5.73
CA ARG A 37 -13.47 5.65 6.10
C ARG A 37 -14.15 4.93 7.27
N SER A 38 -13.67 3.76 7.68
CA SER A 38 -14.21 3.05 8.83
C SER A 38 -13.17 2.20 9.55
N LYS A 39 -13.38 2.01 10.85
CA LYS A 39 -12.55 1.16 11.70
C LYS A 39 -12.45 -0.28 11.19
N ASN A 40 -13.54 -0.80 10.61
CA ASN A 40 -13.56 -2.16 10.07
C ASN A 40 -12.62 -2.29 8.87
N LYS A 41 -12.69 -1.35 7.92
CA LYS A 41 -11.76 -1.31 6.78
C LYS A 41 -10.31 -1.16 7.22
N ALA A 42 -10.05 -0.26 8.18
CA ALA A 42 -8.72 -0.08 8.74
C ALA A 42 -8.17 -1.38 9.37
N ASN A 43 -9.00 -2.14 10.11
CA ASN A 43 -8.60 -3.41 10.70
C ASN A 43 -8.36 -4.52 9.66
N GLU A 44 -9.19 -4.61 8.61
CA GLU A 44 -9.00 -5.57 7.53
C GLU A 44 -7.66 -5.29 6.82
N ALA A 45 -7.43 -4.04 6.42
CA ALA A 45 -6.19 -3.64 5.76
C ALA A 45 -4.96 -3.80 6.66
N TYR A 46 -5.08 -3.44 7.95
CA TYR A 46 -4.04 -3.65 8.96
C TYR A 46 -3.67 -5.13 9.08
N THR A 47 -4.67 -6.02 9.08
CA THR A 47 -4.44 -7.47 9.22
C THR A 47 -3.72 -8.04 7.99
N LEU A 48 -4.14 -7.64 6.78
CA LEU A 48 -3.47 -8.03 5.54
C LEU A 48 -2.04 -7.51 5.48
N GLN A 49 -1.84 -6.21 5.74
CA GLN A 49 -0.50 -5.62 5.75
C GLN A 49 0.39 -6.29 6.80
N LYS A 50 -0.11 -6.55 8.01
CA LYS A 50 0.63 -7.25 9.06
C LYS A 50 1.03 -8.66 8.64
N LYS A 51 0.16 -9.38 7.92
CA LYS A 51 0.46 -10.71 7.39
C LYS A 51 1.58 -10.66 6.35
N LEU A 52 1.52 -9.71 5.41
CA LEU A 52 2.53 -9.55 4.35
C LEU A 52 3.87 -9.02 4.89
N ALA A 53 3.84 -8.08 5.83
CA ALA A 53 5.02 -7.48 6.43
C ALA A 53 5.89 -8.49 7.21
N LYS A 54 5.30 -9.58 7.73
CA LYS A 54 6.07 -10.70 8.32
C LYS A 54 7.07 -11.33 7.36
N PHE A 55 6.81 -11.25 6.06
CA PHE A 55 7.65 -11.79 4.99
C PHE A 55 8.39 -10.70 4.20
N ASP A 56 8.39 -9.45 4.69
CA ASP A 56 8.97 -8.28 4.00
C ASP A 56 8.34 -8.05 2.60
N LEU A 57 7.04 -8.35 2.47
CA LEU A 57 6.25 -8.18 1.24
C LEU A 57 5.32 -6.96 1.27
N ALA A 58 5.24 -6.27 2.41
CA ALA A 58 4.52 -5.01 2.59
C ALA A 58 5.32 -4.09 3.53
N PRO A 59 5.03 -2.77 3.54
CA PRO A 59 5.64 -1.84 4.48
C PRO A 59 5.41 -2.25 5.94
N LYS A 60 6.38 -2.00 6.82
CA LYS A 60 6.24 -2.41 8.22
C LYS A 60 5.26 -1.51 8.95
N ILE A 61 4.42 -2.14 9.75
CA ILE A 61 3.51 -1.47 10.66
C ILE A 61 4.30 -0.94 11.86
N ILE A 62 4.09 0.33 12.17
CA ILE A 62 4.69 1.01 13.32
C ILE A 62 3.72 1.01 14.51
N ASP A 63 2.45 1.31 14.25
CA ASP A 63 1.43 1.37 15.31
C ASP A 63 0.13 0.67 14.91
N LYS A 64 -0.68 0.33 15.90
CA LYS A 64 -2.00 -0.29 15.74
C LYS A 64 -3.02 0.71 15.16
N VAL A 65 -4.19 0.17 14.82
CA VAL A 65 -5.31 0.98 14.32
C VAL A 65 -5.74 2.04 15.34
N CYS A 66 -5.70 3.31 14.94
CA CYS A 66 -5.96 4.49 15.76
C CYS A 66 -6.52 5.65 14.93
N LYS A 67 -6.78 6.77 15.59
CA LYS A 67 -7.01 8.09 14.97
C LYS A 67 -5.84 9.00 15.33
N LEU A 68 -5.48 9.93 14.44
CA LEU A 68 -4.46 10.95 14.67
C LEU A 68 -5.09 12.34 14.66
N ASN A 69 -4.42 13.28 15.31
CA ASN A 69 -4.73 14.69 15.11
C ASN A 69 -3.91 15.23 13.94
N PHE A 70 -4.43 16.25 13.27
CA PHE A 70 -3.66 17.01 12.31
C PHE A 70 -2.77 18.00 13.04
N ALA A 71 -1.53 18.13 12.57
CA ALA A 71 -0.61 19.11 13.08
C ALA A 71 -1.19 20.53 12.91
N LYS A 72 -0.94 21.39 13.90
CA LYS A 72 -1.28 22.81 13.76
C LYS A 72 -0.36 23.44 12.72
N GLU A 73 -0.96 24.20 11.81
CA GLU A 73 -0.30 25.01 10.80
C GLU A 73 -0.84 26.43 10.84
N ASP A 74 -0.02 27.39 10.40
CA ASP A 74 -0.39 28.79 10.40
C ASP A 74 -1.61 29.02 9.50
N GLY A 75 -2.75 29.37 10.11
CA GLY A 75 -3.99 29.67 9.41
C GLY A 75 -4.93 28.49 9.16
N VAL A 76 -4.53 27.24 9.45
CA VAL A 76 -5.39 26.05 9.33
C VAL A 76 -5.48 25.31 10.66
N ILE A 77 -6.69 25.25 11.21
CA ILE A 77 -6.99 24.53 12.45
C ILE A 77 -8.01 23.44 12.15
N PHE A 78 -7.59 22.19 12.33
CA PHE A 78 -8.49 21.05 12.35
C PHE A 78 -9.02 20.85 13.76
N TYR A 79 -10.34 20.92 13.93
CA TYR A 79 -11.00 20.69 15.21
C TYR A 79 -11.26 19.19 15.47
N ASP A 80 -11.42 18.42 14.39
CA ASP A 80 -11.65 16.99 14.45
C ASP A 80 -10.37 16.19 14.19
N SER A 81 -10.26 15.05 14.87
CA SER A 81 -9.25 14.05 14.56
C SER A 81 -9.56 13.37 13.22
N SER A 82 -8.54 12.78 12.62
CA SER A 82 -8.63 11.88 11.48
C SER A 82 -9.71 10.79 11.66
N ASP A 83 -10.06 10.14 10.56
CA ASP A 83 -10.71 8.86 10.52
C ASP A 83 -9.78 7.72 10.99
N TRP A 84 -10.25 6.48 10.89
CA TRP A 84 -9.53 5.32 11.41
C TRP A 84 -8.44 4.88 10.47
N GLY A 85 -7.23 4.72 10.98
CA GLY A 85 -6.08 4.31 10.18
C GLY A 85 -4.99 3.67 11.02
N TYR A 86 -3.81 3.49 10.44
CA TYR A 86 -2.64 3.01 11.18
C TYR A 86 -1.35 3.57 10.56
N ILE A 87 -0.29 3.58 11.35
CA ILE A 87 1.02 4.11 10.96
C ILE A 87 1.87 2.99 10.40
N THR A 88 2.48 3.25 9.26
CA THR A 88 3.37 2.34 8.56
C THR A 88 4.58 3.07 8.02
N GLU A 89 5.65 2.34 7.74
CA GLU A 89 6.73 2.84 6.88
C GLU A 89 6.16 3.30 5.53
N TYR A 90 6.78 4.35 4.99
CA TYR A 90 6.53 4.87 3.66
C TYR A 90 7.21 3.99 2.61
N ALA A 91 6.45 3.62 1.59
CA ALA A 91 6.96 2.97 0.39
C ALA A 91 6.79 3.90 -0.80
N LYS A 92 7.90 4.20 -1.48
CA LYS A 92 7.89 5.15 -2.59
C LYS A 92 7.41 4.47 -3.87
N THR A 93 6.30 4.96 -4.42
CA THR A 93 5.83 4.59 -5.76
C THR A 93 6.78 5.13 -6.83
N CYS A 94 6.74 4.56 -8.02
CA CYS A 94 7.59 4.97 -9.15
C CYS A 94 6.73 5.14 -10.40
N GLN A 95 7.17 5.97 -11.34
CA GLN A 95 6.52 6.07 -12.65
C GLN A 95 6.45 4.69 -13.31
N ALA A 96 5.32 4.41 -13.96
CA ALA A 96 5.06 3.11 -14.55
C ALA A 96 6.16 2.70 -15.54
N ASN A 97 6.64 1.47 -15.40
CA ASN A 97 7.64 0.85 -16.27
C ASN A 97 8.98 1.62 -16.39
N THR A 98 9.38 2.33 -15.33
CA THR A 98 10.70 3.01 -15.25
C THR A 98 11.68 2.23 -14.38
N ILE A 99 11.47 2.25 -13.06
CA ILE A 99 12.33 1.61 -12.06
C ILE A 99 11.85 0.18 -11.74
N ILE A 100 10.53 -0.01 -11.72
CA ILE A 100 9.90 -1.30 -11.40
C ILE A 100 9.45 -1.93 -12.72
N SER A 101 10.02 -3.08 -13.07
CA SER A 101 9.63 -3.82 -14.26
C SER A 101 8.39 -4.68 -14.02
N LYS A 102 7.75 -5.14 -15.10
CA LYS A 102 6.67 -6.14 -15.02
C LYS A 102 7.12 -7.43 -14.36
N GLN A 103 8.38 -7.84 -14.58
CA GLN A 103 8.91 -9.06 -13.98
C GLN A 103 9.09 -8.91 -12.48
N ASP A 104 9.47 -7.72 -11.99
CA ASP A 104 9.54 -7.45 -10.55
C ASP A 104 8.15 -7.54 -9.90
N ILE A 105 7.12 -7.00 -10.55
CA ILE A 105 5.73 -7.11 -10.10
C ILE A 105 5.28 -8.57 -10.08
N GLN A 106 5.56 -9.33 -11.14
CA GLN A 106 5.22 -10.75 -11.21
C GLN A 106 5.87 -11.53 -10.07
N ASN A 107 7.16 -11.30 -9.84
CA ASN A 107 7.90 -11.92 -8.73
C ASN A 107 7.28 -11.56 -7.38
N LEU A 108 6.88 -10.30 -7.16
CA LEU A 108 6.19 -9.88 -5.94
C LEU A 108 4.88 -10.65 -5.75
N VAL A 109 4.05 -10.71 -6.79
CA VAL A 109 2.75 -11.40 -6.77
C VAL A 109 2.90 -12.89 -6.45
N GLU A 110 3.85 -13.56 -7.12
CA GLU A 110 4.15 -14.97 -6.89
C GLU A 110 4.63 -15.21 -5.45
N ASN A 111 5.52 -14.36 -4.94
CA ASN A 111 5.98 -14.46 -3.55
C ASN A 111 4.84 -14.25 -2.53
N ILE A 112 3.91 -13.33 -2.80
CA ILE A 112 2.73 -13.13 -1.94
C ILE A 112 1.87 -14.40 -1.91
N ALA A 113 1.59 -14.97 -3.08
CA ALA A 113 0.82 -16.20 -3.19
C ALA A 113 1.51 -17.38 -2.48
N GLU A 114 2.80 -17.57 -2.72
CA GLU A 114 3.58 -18.66 -2.12
C GLU A 114 3.64 -18.57 -0.58
N LYS A 115 3.95 -17.38 -0.04
CA LYS A 115 4.16 -17.21 1.41
C LYS A 115 2.88 -17.08 2.22
N THR A 116 1.76 -16.67 1.59
CA THR A 116 0.55 -16.31 2.32
C THR A 116 -0.75 -16.92 1.82
N GLY A 117 -0.74 -17.50 0.61
CA GLY A 117 -1.94 -17.97 -0.09
C GLY A 117 -2.82 -16.85 -0.67
N LEU A 118 -2.43 -15.57 -0.51
CA LEU A 118 -3.19 -14.43 -1.02
C LEU A 118 -2.90 -14.20 -2.50
N LYS A 119 -3.92 -13.78 -3.25
CA LYS A 119 -3.80 -13.43 -4.67
C LYS A 119 -3.88 -11.91 -4.80
N PHE A 120 -2.75 -11.25 -5.06
CA PHE A 120 -2.71 -9.79 -5.18
C PHE A 120 -3.06 -9.37 -6.62
N TRP A 121 -4.35 -9.15 -6.87
CA TRP A 121 -4.89 -8.88 -8.20
C TRP A 121 -4.62 -7.45 -8.65
N ASP A 122 -4.72 -6.49 -7.74
CA ASP A 122 -4.56 -5.07 -8.05
C ASP A 122 -3.10 -4.61 -8.03
N CYS A 123 -2.25 -5.38 -8.71
CA CYS A 123 -0.79 -5.24 -8.68
C CYS A 123 -0.27 -4.31 -9.80
N HIS A 124 -0.92 -3.17 -10.04
CA HIS A 124 -0.39 -2.16 -10.94
C HIS A 124 0.71 -1.32 -10.28
N TRP A 125 1.48 -0.57 -11.07
CA TRP A 125 2.65 0.19 -10.60
C TRP A 125 2.37 1.15 -9.43
N TYR A 126 1.16 1.72 -9.34
CA TYR A 126 0.80 2.63 -8.23
C TYR A 126 0.41 1.92 -6.92
N ASN A 127 0.20 0.60 -6.95
CA ASN A 127 -0.14 -0.21 -5.77
C ASN A 127 1.05 -1.02 -5.24
N VAL A 128 2.23 -0.78 -5.80
CA VAL A 128 3.50 -1.32 -5.36
C VAL A 128 4.50 -0.19 -5.19
N GLY A 129 5.52 -0.41 -4.37
CA GLY A 129 6.60 0.55 -4.28
C GLY A 129 7.80 0.05 -3.52
N LEU A 130 8.77 0.93 -3.36
CA LEU A 130 10.09 0.59 -2.88
C LEU A 130 10.27 1.09 -1.45
N VAL A 131 10.68 0.19 -0.58
CA VAL A 131 11.13 0.49 0.79
C VAL A 131 12.62 0.24 0.91
N LEU A 132 13.32 1.01 1.75
CA LEU A 132 14.73 0.79 2.02
C LEU A 132 14.90 -0.23 3.14
N ARG A 133 15.69 -1.28 2.89
CA ARG A 133 16.00 -2.36 3.84
C ARG A 133 17.50 -2.60 3.83
N LYS A 134 18.21 -2.27 4.91
CA LYS A 134 19.66 -2.44 5.01
C LYS A 134 20.39 -1.90 3.75
N GLN A 135 20.02 -0.68 3.35
CA GLN A 135 20.52 0.02 2.15
C GLN A 135 20.13 -0.61 0.79
N LYS A 136 19.28 -1.64 0.75
CA LYS A 136 18.75 -2.22 -0.49
C LYS A 136 17.29 -1.83 -0.67
N LYS A 137 16.93 -1.42 -1.90
CA LYS A 137 15.53 -1.18 -2.25
C LYS A 137 14.81 -2.52 -2.38
N LYS A 138 13.70 -2.68 -1.68
CA LYS A 138 12.86 -3.86 -1.71
C LYS A 138 11.49 -3.47 -2.26
N LEU A 139 11.01 -4.18 -3.27
CA LEU A 139 9.67 -4.01 -3.80
C LEU A 139 8.65 -4.66 -2.87
N VAL A 140 7.60 -3.91 -2.55
CA VAL A 140 6.54 -4.33 -1.63
C VAL A 140 5.16 -3.96 -2.16
N CYS A 141 4.15 -4.69 -1.72
CA CYS A 141 2.74 -4.39 -1.91
C CYS A 141 2.36 -3.21 -1.01
N ILE A 142 1.92 -2.11 -1.62
CA ILE A 142 1.45 -0.91 -0.91
C ILE A 142 -0.04 -1.04 -0.65
N ASP A 143 -0.82 -1.41 -1.65
CA ASP A 143 -2.27 -1.48 -1.48
C ASP A 143 -2.68 -2.78 -0.81
N THR A 144 -3.07 -2.65 0.45
CA THR A 144 -3.44 -3.77 1.32
C THR A 144 -4.93 -3.73 1.68
N GLY A 145 -5.72 -2.97 0.94
CA GLY A 145 -7.17 -3.10 0.97
C GLY A 145 -7.61 -4.52 0.61
N LYS A 146 -8.78 -4.94 1.10
CA LYS A 146 -9.28 -6.30 0.86
C LYS A 146 -9.65 -6.51 -0.60
N GLU A 147 -10.12 -5.46 -1.25
CA GLU A 147 -10.47 -5.38 -2.66
C GLU A 147 -9.28 -5.69 -3.57
N SER A 148 -8.07 -5.30 -3.18
CA SER A 148 -6.84 -5.52 -3.95
C SER A 148 -6.49 -7.01 -4.08
N PHE A 149 -7.09 -7.85 -3.23
CA PHE A 149 -6.96 -9.32 -3.26
C PHE A 149 -8.19 -10.04 -3.85
N SER A 150 -9.10 -9.30 -4.49
CA SER A 150 -10.25 -9.83 -5.22
C SER A 150 -9.97 -9.94 -6.71
N GLY A 151 -10.45 -11.01 -7.36
CA GLY A 151 -10.34 -11.20 -8.81
C GLY A 151 -11.00 -10.10 -9.65
N THR A 152 -11.90 -9.32 -9.06
CA THR A 152 -12.53 -8.15 -9.69
C THR A 152 -11.56 -6.99 -9.87
N ALA A 153 -10.48 -6.92 -9.07
CA ALA A 153 -9.46 -5.87 -9.16
C ALA A 153 -8.31 -6.27 -10.09
N ASN A 154 -8.62 -6.96 -11.20
CA ASN A 154 -7.63 -7.51 -12.10
C ASN A 154 -6.93 -6.43 -12.92
N ALA A 155 -5.81 -5.92 -12.41
CA ALA A 155 -5.03 -4.84 -13.03
C ALA A 155 -4.49 -5.18 -14.44
N TRP A 156 -4.45 -6.46 -14.84
CA TRP A 156 -3.75 -6.92 -16.04
C TRP A 156 -4.63 -7.66 -17.04
N GLY A 157 -5.90 -7.94 -16.70
CA GLY A 157 -6.83 -8.70 -17.55
C GLY A 157 -6.43 -10.16 -17.76
N ASN A 158 -5.52 -10.71 -16.95
CA ASN A 158 -5.04 -12.09 -17.07
C ASN A 158 -5.88 -13.07 -16.23
N GLY A 159 -5.85 -14.36 -16.56
CA GLY A 159 -6.53 -15.39 -15.76
C GLY A 159 -5.95 -15.65 -14.36
N ASN A 160 -4.73 -15.18 -14.09
CA ASN A 160 -4.11 -15.17 -12.76
C ASN A 160 -3.58 -13.76 -12.45
N PRO A 161 -3.34 -13.44 -11.16
CA PRO A 161 -2.74 -12.16 -10.78
C PRO A 161 -1.38 -11.93 -11.44
N GLY A 162 -1.11 -10.67 -11.80
CA GLY A 162 0.18 -10.24 -12.32
C GLY A 162 0.24 -10.05 -13.84
N PRO A 163 1.32 -9.43 -14.34
CA PRO A 163 1.48 -9.08 -15.75
C PRO A 163 1.83 -10.25 -16.67
N LYS A 164 2.22 -11.42 -16.13
CA LYS A 164 2.60 -12.58 -16.96
C LYS A 164 1.37 -13.36 -17.38
N CYS A 165 1.17 -13.47 -18.70
CA CYS A 165 0.10 -14.30 -19.24
C CYS A 165 0.37 -15.79 -18.97
N ASN A 166 -0.60 -16.52 -18.42
CA ASN A 166 -0.43 -17.95 -18.12
C ASN A 166 -0.46 -18.84 -19.37
N TYR A 167 -0.96 -18.33 -20.50
CA TYR A 167 -1.04 -19.08 -21.75
C TYR A 167 0.25 -19.00 -22.55
N CYS A 168 0.73 -17.78 -22.83
CA CYS A 168 1.90 -17.58 -23.68
C CYS A 168 3.19 -17.26 -22.90
N LEU A 169 3.12 -17.15 -21.56
CA LEU A 169 4.24 -16.83 -20.64
C LEU A 169 4.93 -15.48 -20.91
N LYS A 170 4.32 -14.61 -21.72
CA LYS A 170 4.82 -13.27 -22.05
C LYS A 170 4.20 -12.18 -21.16
N TYR A 171 4.95 -11.12 -20.91
CA TYR A 171 4.53 -9.92 -20.15
C TYR A 171 3.82 -8.85 -21.00
N LYS A 172 3.53 -9.15 -22.27
CA LYS A 172 2.98 -8.21 -23.26
C LYS A 172 1.75 -8.79 -24.00
N CYS A 173 0.91 -9.63 -23.37
CA CYS A 173 -0.22 -10.16 -24.16
C CYS A 173 -1.33 -9.12 -24.36
N LYS A 174 -1.67 -8.86 -25.62
CA LYS A 174 -3.03 -8.56 -26.09
C LYS A 174 -3.54 -9.84 -26.75
N CYS A 175 -3.78 -10.89 -25.97
CA CYS A 175 -4.30 -12.15 -26.51
C CYS A 175 -5.71 -11.84 -27.04
N LYS A 176 -5.98 -12.09 -28.33
CA LYS A 176 -7.36 -12.12 -28.82
C LYS A 176 -7.96 -13.44 -28.33
N ASP A 177 -9.16 -13.36 -27.77
CA ASP A 177 -9.98 -14.54 -27.42
C ASP A 177 -10.11 -15.49 -28.61
#